data_AF-A0A931SMF2-F1
#
_entry.id   AF-A0A931SMF2-F1
#
_cell.length_a   1.000
_cell.length_b   1.000
_cell.length_c   1.000
_cell.angle_alpha   90.00
_cell.angle_beta   90.00
_cell.angle_gamma   90.00
#
_symmetry.space_group_name_H-M   'P 1'
#
loop_
_entity.id
_entity.type
_entity.pdbx_description
1 polymer ?
#
loop_
_entity_poly.entity_id
_entity_poly.type
_entity_poly.pdbx_seq_one_letter_code
_entity_poly.pdbx_strand_id
1 'polypeptide(L)'
;MALLLQLAVYLGLKTGVTPAGVGLLLFVSYALLLIGTVRNLRMWGFRLFLIGLALNMAAMGANGWRMPVSPATLLQAGFVEEAFLQSGSYLSSVKSVLLAPEYTRLGFLTDIIVITKPLRRIFSVGDIMVLLGVVTVFVEWCLTLRSRRVA
;
A
#
# COMPACT_ATOMS: atom_id res chain seq x y z
N MET A 1 -3.72 -4.84 18.09
CA MET A 1 -3.70 -3.39 18.36
C MET A 1 -3.70 -2.54 17.10
N ALA A 2 -2.74 -2.68 16.16
CA ALA A 2 -2.68 -1.83 14.95
C ALA A 2 -3.95 -1.88 14.09
N LEU A 3 -4.51 -3.08 13.85
CA LEU A 3 -5.77 -3.25 13.09
C LEU A 3 -6.99 -2.64 13.80
N LEU A 4 -7.03 -2.71 15.13
CA LEU A 4 -8.09 -2.06 15.92
C LEU A 4 -7.96 -0.54 15.86
N LEU A 5 -6.73 -0.02 15.78
CA LEU A 5 -6.47 1.41 15.61
C LEU A 5 -6.82 1.89 14.19
N GLN A 6 -6.55 1.08 13.16
CA GLN A 6 -6.97 1.36 11.78
C GLN A 6 -8.50 1.33 11.63
N LEU A 7 -9.17 0.42 12.34
CA LEU A 7 -10.64 0.42 12.43
C LEU A 7 -11.15 1.66 13.16
N ALA A 8 -10.51 2.08 14.26
CA ALA A 8 -10.86 3.29 14.98
C ALA A 8 -10.64 4.57 14.14
N VAL A 9 -9.58 4.63 13.33
CA VAL A 9 -9.36 5.72 12.36
C VAL A 9 -10.46 5.74 11.30
N TYR A 10 -10.80 4.57 10.73
CA TYR A 10 -11.86 4.44 9.74
C TYR A 10 -13.23 4.87 10.29
N LEU A 11 -13.52 4.53 11.55
CA LEU A 11 -14.75 4.96 12.24
C LEU A 11 -14.69 6.45 12.61
N GLY A 12 -13.56 6.96 13.07
CA GLY A 12 -13.35 8.38 13.39
C GLY A 12 -13.51 9.30 12.18
N LEU A 13 -13.09 8.83 11.00
CA LEU A 13 -13.34 9.48 9.71
C LEU A 13 -14.84 9.59 9.38
N LYS A 14 -15.67 8.67 9.89
CA LYS A 14 -17.14 8.68 9.71
C LYS A 14 -17.90 9.47 10.78
N THR A 15 -17.30 9.78 11.93
CA THR A 15 -17.99 10.39 13.08
C THR A 15 -17.73 11.89 13.27
N GLY A 16 -17.09 12.58 12.32
CA GLY A 16 -16.92 14.03 12.35
C GLY A 16 -15.74 14.53 13.19
N VAL A 17 -14.71 13.70 13.37
CA VAL A 17 -13.42 14.13 13.96
C VAL A 17 -12.81 15.22 13.07
N THR A 18 -12.21 16.25 13.69
CA THR A 18 -11.55 17.33 12.96
C THR A 18 -10.42 16.79 12.05
N PRO A 19 -10.12 17.43 10.90
CA PRO A 19 -9.04 16.99 10.02
C PRO A 19 -7.69 16.83 10.73
N ALA A 20 -7.41 17.71 11.70
CA ALA A 20 -6.21 17.61 12.55
C ALA A 20 -6.22 16.36 13.44
N GLY A 21 -7.37 16.02 14.04
CA GLY A 21 -7.54 14.81 14.85
C GLY A 21 -7.36 13.54 14.02
N VAL A 22 -7.91 13.51 12.81
CA VAL A 22 -7.70 12.42 11.84
C VAL A 22 -6.22 12.28 11.48
N GLY A 23 -5.54 13.39 11.19
CA GLY A 23 -4.11 13.41 10.87
C GLY A 23 -3.25 12.85 12.01
N LEU A 24 -3.53 13.27 13.25
CA LEU A 24 -2.83 12.75 14.44
C LEU A 24 -3.06 11.25 14.63
N LEU A 25 -4.32 10.78 14.52
CA LEU A 25 -4.65 9.36 14.65
C LEU A 25 -3.95 8.51 13.58
N LEU A 26 -3.90 8.99 12.33
CA LEU A 26 -3.15 8.35 11.25
C LEU A 26 -1.66 8.26 11.57
N PHE A 27 -1.06 9.37 11.99
CA PHE A 27 0.36 9.42 12.35
C PHE A 27 0.70 8.41 13.45
N VAL A 28 -0.08 8.40 14.55
CA VAL A 28 0.10 7.45 15.65
C VAL A 28 -0.11 6.01 15.18
N SER A 29 -1.08 5.77 14.29
CA SER A 29 -1.33 4.44 13.70
C SER A 29 -0.11 3.92 12.96
N TYR A 30 0.46 4.73 12.07
CA TYR A 30 1.65 4.36 11.31
C TYR A 30 2.87 4.19 12.19
N ALA A 31 3.06 5.02 13.22
CA ALA A 31 4.15 4.87 14.18
C ALA A 31 4.06 3.54 14.95
N LEU A 32 2.88 3.17 15.44
CA LEU A 32 2.66 1.90 16.13
C LEU A 32 2.85 0.70 15.19
N LEU A 33 2.39 0.80 13.94
CA LEU A 33 2.60 -0.23 12.93
C LEU A 33 4.10 -0.43 12.66
N LEU A 34 4.86 0.66 12.51
CA LEU A 34 6.30 0.61 12.30
C LEU A 34 7.02 0.00 13.50
N ILE A 35 6.70 0.43 14.73
CA ILE A 35 7.29 -0.13 15.95
C ILE A 35 7.00 -1.63 16.05
N GLY A 36 5.75 -2.04 15.80
CA GLY A 36 5.36 -3.45 15.79
C GLY A 36 6.14 -4.25 14.75
N THR A 37 6.27 -3.71 13.54
CA THR A 37 7.00 -4.35 12.44
C THR A 37 8.49 -4.52 12.77
N VAL A 38 9.16 -3.46 13.25
CA VAL A 38 10.58 -3.47 13.61
C VAL A 38 10.86 -4.45 14.74
N ARG A 39 10.00 -4.50 15.76
CA ARG A 39 10.14 -5.46 16.88
C ARG A 39 10.02 -6.92 16.44
N ASN A 40 9.34 -7.20 15.32
CA ASN A 40 9.11 -8.55 14.82
C ASN A 40 9.96 -8.90 13.59
N LEU A 41 11.05 -8.18 13.32
CA LEU A 41 12.01 -8.44 12.24
C LEU A 41 12.66 -9.83 12.23
N ARG A 42 12.52 -10.60 13.32
CA ARG A 42 12.97 -11.99 13.38
C ARG A 42 12.14 -12.90 12.46
N MET A 43 10.87 -12.58 12.24
CA MET A 43 9.99 -13.27 11.32
C MET A 43 10.28 -12.87 9.87
N TRP A 44 10.24 -13.83 8.96
CA TRP A 44 10.50 -13.58 7.56
C TRP A 44 9.41 -12.72 6.92
N GLY A 45 8.16 -12.91 7.33
CA GLY A 45 7.05 -12.13 6.76
C GLY A 45 7.19 -10.63 7.02
N PHE A 46 7.65 -10.21 8.20
CA PHE A 46 7.87 -8.79 8.50
C PHE A 46 9.04 -8.17 7.72
N ARG A 47 10.04 -8.96 7.32
CA ARG A 47 11.13 -8.49 6.43
C ARG A 47 10.62 -8.21 5.03
N LEU A 48 9.86 -9.13 4.45
CA LEU A 48 9.23 -8.96 3.14
C LEU A 48 8.29 -7.74 3.13
N PHE A 49 7.48 -7.61 4.20
CA PHE A 49 6.61 -6.46 4.38
C PHE A 49 7.38 -5.13 4.37
N LEU A 50 8.48 -5.02 5.11
CA LEU A 50 9.30 -3.80 5.13
C LEU A 50 9.98 -3.52 3.80
N ILE A 51 10.48 -4.54 3.12
CA ILE A 51 11.07 -4.39 1.78
C ILE A 51 10.01 -3.81 0.83
N GLY A 52 8.79 -4.36 0.84
CA GLY A 52 7.69 -3.84 0.02
C GLY A 52 7.35 -2.39 0.33
N LEU A 53 7.25 -2.03 1.62
CA LEU A 53 7.04 -0.64 2.03
C LEU A 53 8.17 0.28 1.57
N ALA A 54 9.43 -0.16 1.71
CA ALA A 54 10.60 0.63 1.31
C ALA A 54 10.62 0.87 -0.21
N LEU A 55 10.25 -0.14 -1.02
CA LEU A 55 10.14 0.01 -2.47
C LEU A 55 9.06 1.04 -2.85
N ASN A 56 7.88 0.97 -2.23
CA ASN A 56 6.81 1.93 -2.46
C ASN A 56 7.22 3.35 -2.02
N MET A 57 7.87 3.48 -0.86
CA MET A 57 8.37 4.76 -0.38
C MET A 57 9.44 5.35 -1.30
N ALA A 58 10.33 4.52 -1.85
CA ALA A 58 11.33 4.97 -2.82
C ALA A 58 10.67 5.46 -4.11
N ALA A 59 9.70 4.72 -4.65
CA ALA A 59 8.92 5.12 -5.82
C ALA A 59 8.19 6.44 -5.58
N MET A 60 7.43 6.55 -4.48
CA MET A 60 6.72 7.78 -4.15
C MET A 60 7.67 8.96 -3.90
N GLY A 61 8.73 8.75 -3.13
CA GLY A 61 9.71 9.79 -2.79
C GLY A 61 10.40 10.36 -4.02
N ALA A 62 10.74 9.51 -5.00
CA ALA A 62 11.33 9.93 -6.26
C ALA A 62 10.36 10.76 -7.14
N ASN A 63 9.05 10.67 -6.91
CA ASN A 63 8.00 11.32 -7.70
C ASN A 63 7.21 12.39 -6.91
N GLY A 64 7.84 13.00 -5.90
CA GLY A 64 7.23 14.08 -5.12
C GLY A 64 6.09 13.60 -4.21
N TRP A 65 6.28 12.44 -3.58
CA TRP A 65 5.33 11.77 -2.69
C TRP A 65 4.00 11.37 -3.35
N ARG A 66 4.03 11.15 -4.66
CA ARG A 66 2.91 10.66 -5.47
C ARG A 66 3.25 9.30 -6.03
N MET A 67 2.26 8.43 -6.15
CA MET A 67 2.42 7.14 -6.83
C MET A 67 1.97 7.30 -8.30
N PRO A 68 2.90 7.28 -9.28
CA PRO A 68 2.55 7.48 -10.68
C PRO A 68 1.90 6.25 -11.31
N VAL A 69 0.97 6.49 -12.24
CA VAL A 69 0.43 5.47 -13.14
C VAL A 69 0.36 6.04 -14.56
N SER A 70 0.72 5.22 -15.56
CA SER A 70 0.74 5.66 -16.96
C SER A 70 -0.65 5.55 -17.61
N PRO A 71 -0.94 6.38 -18.64
CA PRO A 71 -2.15 6.24 -19.44
C PRO A 71 -2.32 4.82 -20.02
N ALA A 72 -1.23 4.22 -20.50
CA ALA A 72 -1.23 2.87 -21.07
C ALA A 72 -1.64 1.81 -20.03
N THR A 73 -1.15 1.94 -18.80
CA THR A 73 -1.51 1.04 -17.69
C THR A 73 -3.00 1.14 -17.35
N LEU A 74 -3.57 2.35 -17.35
CA LEU A 74 -5.00 2.58 -17.10
C LEU A 74 -5.87 1.98 -18.21
N LEU A 75 -5.49 2.18 -19.48
CA LEU A 75 -6.17 1.57 -20.62
C LEU A 75 -6.16 0.05 -20.52
N GLN A 76 -5.03 -0.56 -20.18
CA GLN A 76 -4.90 -2.00 -20.00
C GLN A 76 -5.81 -2.51 -18.86
N ALA A 77 -5.93 -1.76 -17.77
CA ALA A 77 -6.81 -2.09 -16.64
C ALA A 77 -8.30 -1.84 -16.93
N GLY A 78 -8.63 -1.15 -18.03
CA GLY A 78 -9.99 -0.81 -18.44
C GLY A 78 -10.53 0.48 -17.82
N PHE A 79 -9.66 1.36 -17.31
CA PHE A 79 -9.98 2.70 -16.82
C PHE A 79 -9.83 3.72 -17.96
N VAL A 80 -10.67 3.57 -18.99
CA VAL A 80 -10.54 4.33 -20.24
C VAL A 80 -10.70 5.83 -20.02
N GLU A 81 -11.71 6.26 -19.26
CA GLU A 81 -11.96 7.68 -18.99
C GLU A 81 -10.81 8.34 -18.23
N GLU A 82 -10.24 7.64 -17.24
CA GLU A 82 -9.15 8.15 -16.42
C GLU A 82 -7.83 8.27 -17.20
N ALA A 83 -7.64 7.45 -18.24
CA ALA A 83 -6.43 7.48 -19.07
C ALA A 83 -6.29 8.77 -19.90
N PHE A 84 -7.39 9.49 -20.15
CA PHE A 84 -7.40 10.72 -20.95
C PHE A 84 -7.54 11.99 -20.10
N LEU A 85 -7.48 11.88 -18.78
CA LEU A 85 -7.44 13.05 -17.90
C LEU A 85 -6.13 13.83 -18.06
N GLN A 86 -6.09 15.03 -17.48
CA GLN A 86 -4.90 15.85 -17.51
C GLN A 86 -3.75 15.17 -16.73
N SER A 87 -2.54 15.19 -17.29
CA SER A 87 -1.37 14.72 -16.55
C SER A 87 -1.22 15.49 -15.23
N GLY A 88 -0.99 14.77 -14.14
CA GLY A 88 -0.99 15.28 -12.77
C GLY A 88 -2.32 15.10 -12.04
N SER A 89 -3.40 14.69 -12.72
CA SER A 89 -4.69 14.39 -12.08
C SER A 89 -4.55 13.24 -11.07
N TYR A 90 -5.14 13.44 -9.88
CA TYR A 90 -5.28 12.39 -8.89
C TYR A 90 -6.45 11.48 -9.24
N LEU A 91 -6.20 10.18 -9.28
CA LEU A 91 -7.13 9.15 -9.70
C LEU A 91 -7.61 8.36 -8.49
N SER A 92 -8.80 8.68 -7.99
CA SER A 92 -9.35 8.05 -6.79
C SER A 92 -9.59 6.54 -6.95
N SER A 93 -9.88 6.06 -8.17
CA SER A 93 -10.17 4.65 -8.46
C SER A 93 -8.97 3.73 -8.22
N VAL A 94 -7.76 4.24 -8.47
CA VAL A 94 -6.51 3.50 -8.33
C VAL A 94 -5.59 4.06 -7.24
N LYS A 95 -5.94 5.21 -6.65
CA LYS A 95 -5.16 5.95 -5.62
C LYS A 95 -3.78 6.38 -6.11
N SER A 96 -3.70 6.75 -7.39
CA SER A 96 -2.45 7.08 -8.08
C SER A 96 -2.59 8.44 -8.78
N VAL A 97 -1.49 8.97 -9.29
CA VAL A 97 -1.48 10.19 -10.10
C VAL A 97 -1.17 9.82 -11.53
N LEU A 98 -1.99 10.31 -12.46
CA LEU A 98 -1.74 10.16 -13.88
C LEU A 98 -0.45 10.89 -14.25
N LEU A 99 0.56 10.16 -14.69
CA LEU A 99 1.82 10.78 -15.11
C LEU A 99 2.39 10.02 -16.30
N ALA A 100 2.88 10.78 -17.28
CA ALA A 100 3.50 10.18 -18.44
C ALA A 100 4.85 9.53 -18.05
N PRO A 101 5.26 8.43 -18.73
CA PRO A 101 6.49 7.71 -18.40
C PRO A 101 7.75 8.60 -18.40
N GLU A 102 7.79 9.64 -19.22
CA GLU A 102 8.93 10.56 -19.38
C GLU A 102 9.18 11.40 -18.12
N TYR A 103 8.13 11.63 -17.32
CA TYR A 103 8.21 12.38 -16.07
C TYR A 103 8.28 11.46 -14.83
N THR A 104 8.23 10.14 -15.04
CA THR A 104 8.16 9.15 -13.98
C THR A 104 9.55 8.64 -13.61
N ARG A 105 9.99 8.88 -12.37
CA ARG A 105 11.24 8.33 -11.82
C ARG A 105 10.98 6.99 -11.17
N LEU A 106 11.93 6.05 -11.28
CA LEU A 106 11.76 4.68 -10.76
C LEU A 106 10.47 4.00 -11.25
N GLY A 107 10.07 4.23 -12.51
CA GLY A 107 8.80 3.73 -13.06
C GLY A 107 8.59 2.22 -12.95
N PHE A 108 9.68 1.42 -12.87
CA PHE A 108 9.57 -0.02 -12.66
C PHE A 108 9.08 -0.41 -11.24
N LEU A 109 9.10 0.52 -10.28
CA LEU A 109 8.58 0.35 -8.92
C LEU A 109 7.19 0.98 -8.72
N THR A 110 6.66 1.68 -9.73
CA THR A 110 5.35 2.33 -9.64
C THR A 110 4.22 1.36 -9.98
N ASP A 111 2.99 1.87 -10.12
CA ASP A 111 1.82 1.07 -10.44
C ASP A 111 1.86 0.61 -11.90
N ILE A 112 2.51 -0.53 -12.14
CA ILE A 112 2.73 -1.09 -13.48
C ILE A 112 2.07 -2.46 -13.68
N ILE A 113 1.67 -3.13 -12.59
CA ILE A 113 1.15 -4.49 -12.66
C ILE A 113 -0.36 -4.42 -12.72
N VAL A 114 -0.93 -4.93 -13.82
CA VAL A 114 -2.34 -4.82 -14.12
C VAL A 114 -3.03 -6.17 -13.96
N ILE A 115 -4.05 -6.20 -13.11
CA ILE A 115 -5.09 -7.23 -13.13
C ILE A 115 -6.31 -6.66 -13.83
N THR A 116 -6.70 -7.31 -14.92
CA THR A 116 -7.87 -6.93 -15.73
C THR A 116 -9.18 -7.41 -15.08
N LYS A 117 -10.19 -7.78 -15.88
CA LYS A 117 -11.44 -8.34 -15.36
C LYS A 117 -11.19 -9.64 -14.56
N PRO A 118 -11.98 -9.91 -13.50
CA PRO A 118 -13.10 -9.10 -13.00
C PRO A 118 -12.68 -8.00 -12.00
N LEU A 119 -11.44 -7.99 -11.53
CA LEU A 119 -11.03 -7.17 -10.37
C LEU A 119 -10.61 -5.73 -10.74
N ARG A 120 -10.08 -5.50 -11.96
CA ARG A 120 -9.58 -4.21 -12.45
C ARG A 120 -8.72 -3.48 -11.42
N ARG A 121 -7.54 -4.03 -11.14
CA ARG A 121 -6.60 -3.47 -10.16
C ARG A 121 -5.25 -3.18 -10.80
N ILE A 122 -4.62 -2.11 -10.33
CA ILE A 122 -3.25 -1.78 -10.64
C ILE A 122 -2.49 -1.77 -9.31
N PHE A 123 -1.30 -2.34 -9.31
CA PHE A 123 -0.45 -2.43 -8.13
C PHE A 123 1.01 -2.40 -8.54
N SER A 124 1.85 -2.09 -7.57
CA SER A 124 3.29 -2.03 -7.72
C SER A 124 3.97 -3.34 -7.29
N VAL A 125 5.27 -3.44 -7.59
CA VAL A 125 6.12 -4.52 -7.06
C VAL A 125 6.18 -4.49 -5.53
N GLY A 126 6.18 -3.29 -4.93
CA GLY A 126 6.19 -3.16 -3.48
C GLY A 126 4.89 -3.64 -2.85
N ASP A 127 3.73 -3.45 -3.48
CA ASP A 127 2.45 -3.99 -3.01
C ASP A 127 2.43 -5.53 -2.99
N ILE A 128 3.03 -6.18 -3.99
CA ILE A 128 3.19 -7.64 -4.00
C ILE A 128 4.05 -8.06 -2.80
N MET A 129 5.18 -7.40 -2.57
CA MET A 129 6.06 -7.72 -1.45
C MET A 129 5.37 -7.51 -0.10
N VAL A 130 4.59 -6.43 0.05
CA VAL A 130 3.75 -6.19 1.23
C VAL A 130 2.75 -7.33 1.42
N LEU A 131 2.02 -7.71 0.37
CA LEU A 131 1.04 -8.80 0.43
C LEU A 131 1.69 -10.13 0.81
N LEU A 132 2.79 -10.49 0.17
CA LEU A 132 3.55 -11.71 0.50
C LEU A 132 4.06 -11.68 1.94
N GLY A 133 4.53 -10.52 2.41
CA GLY A 133 4.92 -10.34 3.81
C GLY A 133 3.78 -10.61 4.77
N VAL A 134 2.60 -10.03 4.54
CA VAL A 134 1.40 -10.26 5.36
C VAL A 134 0.97 -11.72 5.38
N VAL A 135 0.92 -12.38 4.21
CA VAL A 135 0.58 -13.80 4.10
C VAL A 135 1.58 -14.67 4.86
N THR A 136 2.88 -14.36 4.72
CA THR A 136 3.94 -15.11 5.41
C THR A 136 3.86 -14.93 6.93
N VAL A 137 3.64 -13.70 7.42
CA VAL A 137 3.39 -13.43 8.85
C VAL A 137 2.23 -14.27 9.37
N PHE A 138 1.13 -14.33 8.61
CA PHE A 138 -0.04 -15.10 8.99
C PHE A 138 0.26 -16.61 9.08
N VAL A 139 0.98 -17.16 8.10
CA VAL A 139 1.39 -18.57 8.11
C VAL A 139 2.35 -18.87 9.27
N GLU A 140 3.38 -18.05 9.47
CA GLU A 140 4.34 -18.17 10.58
C GLU A 140 3.60 -18.16 11.95
N TRP A 141 2.59 -17.30 12.07
CA TRP A 141 1.75 -17.22 13.25
C TRP A 141 0.93 -18.50 13.48
N CYS A 142 0.26 -19.00 12.45
CA CYS A 142 -0.51 -20.25 12.52
C CYS A 142 0.36 -21.45 12.92
N LEU A 143 1.57 -21.55 12.36
CA LEU A 143 2.52 -22.62 12.68
C LEU A 143 3.00 -22.55 14.14
N THR A 144 3.25 -21.34 14.64
CA THR A 144 3.64 -21.11 16.05
C THR A 144 2.54 -21.53 17.02
N LEU A 145 1.28 -21.23 16.71
CA LEU A 145 0.13 -21.65 17.53
C LEU A 145 -0.05 -23.16 17.56
N ARG A 146 0.21 -23.86 16.44
CA ARG A 146 0.15 -25.33 16.39
C ARG A 146 1.22 -25.96 17.27
N SER A 147 2.45 -25.46 17.24
CA SER A 147 3.54 -25.96 18.08
C SER A 147 3.25 -25.83 19.57
N ARG A 148 2.54 -24.78 20.00
CA ARG A 148 2.18 -24.55 21.41
C ARG A 148 1.00 -25.38 21.90
N ARG A 149 0.22 -26.00 21.00
CA ARG A 149 -0.94 -26.84 21.37
C ARG A 149 -0.57 -28.32 21.49
N VAL A 150 0.59 -28.70 20.95
CA VAL A 150 1.10 -30.09 20.95
C VAL A 150 2.16 -30.30 22.05
N ALA A 151 2.65 -29.23 22.66
CA ALA A 151 3.52 -29.24 23.85
C ALA A 151 2.69 -28.97 25.11
#